data_AF-A0A4U5M3Q6-F1
#
_entry.id   AF-A0A4U5M3Q6-F1
#
_cell.length_a   1.000
_cell.length_b   1.000
_cell.length_c   1.000
_cell.angle_alpha   90.00
_cell.angle_beta   90.00
_cell.angle_gamma   90.00
#
_symmetry.space_group_name_H-M   'P 1'
#
loop_
_entity.id
_entity.type
_entity.pdbx_description
1 polymer ?
#
loop_
_entity_poly.entity_id
_entity_poly.type
_entity_poly.pdbx_seq_one_letter_code
_entity_poly.pdbx_strand_id
1 'polypeptide(L)' 'MAKQSVVAASHFDRERMRHLQVNHAFAKLRTVIPAFPVDRKMSKHEILRGAIRYVHILEYILGMRDFSDLESVPAEGN' A
#
# COMPACT_ATOMS: atom_id res chain seq x y z
N MET A 1 -27.58 28.76 29.26
CA MET A 1 -27.45 27.30 29.51
C MET A 1 -27.69 26.58 28.18
N ALA A 2 -26.82 25.81 27.53
CA ALA A 2 -25.44 25.40 27.74
C ALA A 2 -24.79 25.27 26.34
N LYS A 3 -23.61 25.86 26.14
CA LYS A 3 -22.77 25.63 24.95
C LYS A 3 -21.66 24.66 25.36
N GLN A 4 -21.86 23.35 25.17
CA GLN A 4 -20.74 22.40 25.23
C GLN A 4 -21.16 21.03 24.68
N SER A 5 -20.70 20.68 23.48
CA SER A 5 -20.22 19.33 23.10
C SER A 5 -20.01 19.23 21.57
N VAL A 6 -19.00 19.93 21.05
CA VAL A 6 -18.48 19.68 19.68
C VAL A 6 -17.03 19.19 19.72
N VAL A 7 -16.47 19.03 20.92
CA VAL A 7 -15.02 18.78 21.10
C VAL A 7 -14.70 17.28 21.23
N ALA A 8 -15.68 16.41 21.54
CA ALA A 8 -15.46 14.96 21.61
C ALA A 8 -15.43 14.26 20.23
N ALA A 9 -16.08 14.85 19.22
CA ALA A 9 -15.96 14.45 17.82
C ALA A 9 -14.58 14.79 17.21
N SER A 10 -13.67 15.41 17.97
CA SER A 10 -12.45 16.00 17.39
C SER A 10 -11.26 15.05 17.25
N HIS A 11 -11.20 13.92 17.97
CA HIS A 11 -10.03 13.03 17.95
C HIS A 11 -10.30 11.68 17.28
N PHE A 12 -11.38 10.98 17.65
CA PHE A 12 -11.75 9.71 17.02
C PHE A 12 -12.04 9.88 15.53
N ASP A 13 -12.66 10.99 15.15
CA ASP A 13 -12.91 11.30 13.73
C ASP A 13 -11.62 11.66 12.99
N ARG A 14 -10.65 12.30 13.64
CA ARG A 14 -9.34 12.58 13.00
C ARG A 14 -8.56 11.31 12.73
N GLU A 15 -8.42 10.44 13.72
CA GLU A 15 -7.65 9.20 13.53
C GLU A 15 -8.34 8.26 12.54
N ARG A 16 -9.67 8.17 12.58
CA ARG A 16 -10.46 7.48 11.56
C ARG A 16 -10.23 8.06 10.16
N MET A 17 -10.26 9.38 10.00
CA MET A 17 -10.00 10.02 8.71
C MET A 17 -8.56 9.77 8.22
N ARG A 18 -7.57 9.81 9.12
CA ARG A 18 -6.19 9.46 8.80
C ARG A 18 -6.09 8.01 8.28
N HIS A 19 -6.75 7.06 8.95
CA HIS A 19 -6.81 5.68 8.48
C HIS A 19 -7.51 5.51 7.13
N LEU A 20 -8.62 6.24 6.89
CA LEU A 20 -9.33 6.22 5.61
C LEU A 20 -8.44 6.74 4.48
N GLN A 21 -7.69 7.83 4.71
CA GLN A 21 -6.74 8.37 3.75
C GLN A 21 -5.64 7.36 3.39
N VAL A 22 -5.08 6.67 4.40
CA VAL A 22 -4.09 5.61 4.18
C VAL A 22 -4.69 4.46 3.39
N ASN A 23 -5.88 3.98 3.75
CA ASN A 23 -6.54 2.88 3.03
C ASN A 23 -6.83 3.25 1.57
N HIS A 24 -7.22 4.50 1.30
CA HIS A 24 -7.40 5.00 -0.05
C HIS A 24 -6.08 5.05 -0.84
N ALA A 25 -4.97 5.42 -0.20
CA ALA A 25 -3.65 5.35 -0.83
C ALA A 25 -3.25 3.90 -1.16
N PHE A 26 -3.53 2.94 -0.28
CA PHE A 26 -3.33 1.50 -0.56
C PHE A 26 -4.17 1.02 -1.74
N ALA A 27 -5.42 1.47 -1.85
CA ALA A 27 -6.29 1.14 -2.99
C ALA A 27 -5.72 1.67 -4.31
N LYS A 28 -5.21 2.91 -4.33
CA LYS A 28 -4.53 3.49 -5.50
C LYS A 28 -3.24 2.76 -5.85
N LEU A 29 -2.43 2.40 -4.85
CA LEU A 29 -1.20 1.65 -5.09
C LEU A 29 -1.50 0.26 -5.68
N ARG A 30 -2.57 -0.39 -5.23
CA ARG A 30 -3.00 -1.68 -5.75
C ARG A 30 -3.34 -1.64 -7.25
N THR A 31 -3.90 -0.55 -7.77
CA THR A 31 -4.33 -0.50 -9.19
C THR A 31 -3.15 -0.50 -10.16
N VAL A 32 -1.94 -0.13 -9.73
CA VAL A 32 -0.75 -0.11 -10.59
C VAL A 32 0.10 -1.37 -10.49
N ILE A 33 -0.15 -2.23 -9.49
CA ILE A 33 0.63 -3.46 -9.30
C ILE A 33 0.04 -4.56 -10.20
N PRO A 34 0.83 -5.18 -11.08
CA PRO A 34 0.37 -6.33 -11.87
C PRO A 34 -0.03 -7.50 -10.96
N ALA A 35 -1.24 -8.03 -11.15
CA ALA A 35 -1.75 -9.18 -10.41
C ALA A 35 -2.55 -10.12 -11.32
N PHE A 36 -2.46 -11.43 -11.06
CA PHE A 36 -3.28 -12.45 -11.68
C PHE A 36 -4.04 -13.26 -10.60
N PRO A 37 -5.36 -13.43 -10.71
CA PRO A 37 -6.27 -12.67 -11.58
C PRO A 37 -6.29 -11.17 -11.22
N VAL A 38 -6.72 -10.31 -12.16
CA VAL A 38 -6.65 -8.84 -12.03
C VAL A 38 -7.42 -8.32 -10.80
N ASP A 39 -8.44 -9.06 -10.37
CA ASP A 39 -9.30 -8.76 -9.23
C ASP A 39 -8.86 -9.46 -7.92
N ARG A 40 -7.78 -10.25 -7.93
CA ARG A 40 -7.27 -10.99 -6.75
C ARG A 40 -7.10 -10.06 -5.56
N LYS A 41 -7.84 -10.27 -4.47
CA LYS A 41 -7.66 -9.51 -3.22
C LYS A 41 -6.21 -9.65 -2.71
N MET A 42 -5.57 -8.52 -2.40
CA MET A 42 -4.23 -8.46 -1.81
C MET A 42 -4.33 -7.82 -0.43
N SER A 43 -3.66 -8.43 0.54
CA SER A 43 -3.38 -7.83 1.84
C SER A 43 -2.48 -6.60 1.70
N LYS A 44 -2.42 -5.75 2.74
CA LYS A 44 -1.51 -4.60 2.78
C LYS A 44 -0.05 -5.01 2.59
N HIS A 45 0.35 -6.13 3.19
CA HIS A 45 1.70 -6.68 3.04
C HIS A 45 2.00 -7.10 1.61
N GLU A 46 1.08 -7.81 0.97
CA GLU A 46 1.21 -8.19 -0.44
C GLU A 46 1.27 -6.97 -1.37
N ILE A 47 0.50 -5.90 -1.09
CA ILE A 47 0.56 -4.64 -1.84
C ILE A 47 1.94 -4.01 -1.72
N LEU A 48 2.49 -3.89 -0.51
CA LEU A 48 3.81 -3.29 -0.30
C LEU A 48 4.92 -4.10 -1.00
N ARG A 49 4.92 -5.42 -0.84
CA ARG A 49 5.91 -6.27 -1.52
C ARG A 49 5.74 -6.30 -3.03
N GLY A 50 4.49 -6.28 -3.50
CA GLY A 50 4.16 -6.17 -4.92
C GLY A 50 4.70 -4.88 -5.53
N ALA A 51 4.53 -3.74 -4.83
CA ALA A 51 5.07 -2.46 -5.26
C ALA A 51 6.60 -2.47 -5.37
N ILE A 52 7.30 -2.94 -4.34
CA ILE A 52 8.77 -3.02 -4.34
C ILE A 52 9.26 -3.89 -5.51
N ARG A 53 8.70 -5.10 -5.67
CA ARG A 53 9.05 -5.98 -6.79
C ARG A 53 8.77 -5.34 -8.13
N TYR A 54 7.64 -4.64 -8.26
CA TYR A 54 7.28 -4.02 -9.52
C TYR A 54 8.24 -2.88 -9.89
N VAL A 55 8.66 -2.05 -8.92
CA VAL A 55 9.71 -1.04 -9.15
C VAL A 55 11.00 -1.70 -9.64
N HIS A 56 11.48 -2.76 -8.98
CA HIS A 56 12.72 -3.43 -9.41
C HIS A 56 12.61 -4.05 -10.81
N ILE A 57 11.45 -4.63 -11.15
CA ILE A 57 11.20 -5.16 -12.50
C ILE A 57 11.26 -4.03 -13.54
N LEU A 58 10.67 -2.87 -13.25
CA LEU A 58 10.73 -1.72 -14.15
C LEU A 58 12.17 -1.21 -14.31
N GLU A 59 12.94 -1.11 -13.22
CA GLU A 59 14.37 -0.76 -13.27
C GLU A 59 15.17 -1.73 -14.14
N TYR A 60 14.91 -3.04 -14.00
CA TYR A 60 15.55 -4.08 -14.81
C TYR A 60 15.21 -3.93 -16.31
N ILE A 61 13.92 -3.73 -16.64
CA ILE A 61 13.48 -3.52 -18.03
C ILE A 61 14.13 -2.28 -18.64
N LEU A 62 14.38 -1.24 -17.83
CA LEU A 62 15.06 -0.02 -18.24
C LEU A 62 16.59 -0.13 -18.27
N GLY A 63 17.16 -1.30 -17.93
CA GLY A 63 18.61 -1.51 -17.89
C GLY A 63 19.33 -0.79 -16.74
N MET A 64 18.59 -0.37 -15.71
CA MET A 64 19.12 0.32 -14.53
C MET A 64 19.53 -0.64 -13.40
N ARG A 65 19.13 -1.91 -13.50
CA ARG A 65 19.36 -2.95 -12.51
C ARG A 65 19.63 -4.28 -13.21
N ASP A 66 20.52 -5.10 -12.67
CA ASP A 66 20.79 -6.45 -13.16
C ASP A 66 19.78 -7.48 -12.62
N PHE A 67 19.60 -8.57 -13.36
CA PHE A 67 18.65 -9.62 -12.98
C PHE A 67 18.98 -10.28 -11.64
N SER A 68 20.26 -10.35 -11.27
CA SER A 68 20.74 -10.91 -9.99
C SER A 68 20.17 -10.21 -8.77
N ASP A 69 19.78 -8.94 -8.89
CA ASP A 69 19.27 -8.15 -7.76
C ASP A 69 17.79 -8.45 -7.46
N LEU A 70 17.06 -9.06 -8.39
CA LEU A 70 15.62 -9.35 -8.25
C LEU A 70 15.33 -10.49 -7.27
N GLU A 71 16.27 -11.41 -7.07
CA GLU A 71 16.11 -12.60 -6.21
C GLU A 71 16.38 -12.32 -4.72
N SER A 72 16.84 -11.11 -4.38
CA SER A 72 17.26 -10.74 -3.01
C SER A 72 16.10 -10.46 -2.04
N VAL A 73 14.84 -10.41 -2.50
CA VAL A 73 13.68 -10.20 -1.62
C VAL A 73 13.19 -11.56 -1.10
N PRO A 74 13.33 -11.87 0.20
CA PRO A 74 12.89 -13.16 0.73
C PRO A 74 11.40 -13.36 0.47
N ALA A 75 11.08 -14.27 -0.44
CA ALA A 75 9.80 -14.95 -0.42
C ALA A 75 9.87 -15.84 0.81
N GLU A 76 9.14 -15.50 1.87
CA GLU A 76 8.62 -16.34 2.97
C GLU A 76 8.25 -15.38 4.11
N GLY A 77 7.16 -15.69 4.82
CA GLY A 77 6.56 -14.82 5.81
C GLY A 77 5.04 -14.95 5.75
N ASN A 78 4.58 -16.12 6.19
CA ASN A 78 3.21 -16.38 6.62
C ASN A 78 3.04 -15.83 8.04
#